data_AF-A0A7C7RW44-F1
#
_entry.id   AF-A0A7C7RW44-F1
#
_cell.length_a   1.000
_cell.length_b   1.000
_cell.length_c   1.000
_cell.angle_alpha   90.00
_cell.angle_beta   90.00
_cell.angle_gamma   90.00
#
_symmetry.space_group_name_H-M   'P 1'
#
loop_
_entity.id
_entity.type
_entity.pdbx_description
1 polymer ?
#
loop_
_entity_poly.entity_id
_entity_poly.type
_entity_poly.pdbx_seq_one_letter_code
_entity_poly.pdbx_strand_id
1 'polypeptide(L)'
;NSAFYLGLGFGEASVNDDQTAEEITNLKMQKESFIARLKVTPIRNTRLIRLKLTASYPDDAQRQLSNVVHAYQQLKIKQKTHMASKALEFIEHQLETVDAEMQQAVDKLKRFKEENQLVNLSETVTAAIDQLAGLEKSHNELIILRQQAKFLLTAIQGQHPVDSKSVYALGNAMGQPQLVFLAQALTRQQAERAALRSQYTEQHPRIQALDKEISALKGKLKAEVKSLIASLDAQEAVLARQISKAKKALKKLPESEQHLADLMRQARVYQDIYSFLLEKKGELQVTLVGQIGDVWVIERPYAKPSNIKQRLFKNVMLAAMVALMLGIGLAFFLEFLDDSVKNPEDVKSVSQLPVLGSIGHYPPSHDGLPPYQRYLPVLDDQRSQLAEAFRTLRSNLLFTGVDQPLHLMLFTSALPSEGKSFCVANVAVSLAHFGKQVLLVDSDLRRPVIHRIFGLRRSPGLVNILAAHDNWQKGLSEAIQGTKVQGLDILPSGDMPPNP
;
A
#
# COMPACT_ATOMS: atom_id res chain seq x y z
N ASN A 1 -10.68 -13.89 -7.05
CA ASN A 1 -9.38 -13.94 -6.34
C ASN A 1 -8.99 -15.35 -5.90
N SER A 2 -9.78 -16.06 -5.07
CA SER A 2 -9.39 -17.40 -4.55
C SER A 2 -8.99 -18.42 -5.63
N ALA A 3 -9.73 -18.51 -6.74
CA ALA A 3 -9.46 -19.47 -7.82
C ALA A 3 -8.12 -19.25 -8.56
N PHE A 4 -7.63 -18.00 -8.62
CA PHE A 4 -6.33 -17.68 -9.24
C PHE A 4 -5.17 -18.10 -8.34
N TYR A 5 -5.28 -17.86 -7.02
CA TYR A 5 -4.30 -18.31 -6.04
C TYR A 5 -4.28 -19.84 -5.92
N LEU A 6 -5.44 -20.51 -5.96
CA LEU A 6 -5.53 -21.98 -6.05
C LEU A 6 -4.88 -22.53 -7.33
N GLY A 7 -5.09 -21.84 -8.47
CA GLY A 7 -4.52 -22.22 -9.76
C GLY A 7 -3.00 -22.06 -9.89
N LEU A 8 -2.33 -21.42 -8.93
CA LEU A 8 -0.86 -21.27 -8.86
C LEU A 8 -0.17 -22.41 -8.07
N GLY A 9 -0.92 -23.44 -7.64
CA GLY A 9 -0.35 -24.51 -6.81
C GLY A 9 -0.11 -24.09 -5.36
N PHE A 10 -0.76 -23.01 -4.91
CA PHE A 10 -0.67 -22.57 -3.51
C PHE A 10 -1.62 -23.32 -2.56
N GLY A 11 -2.34 -24.33 -3.04
CA GLY A 11 -3.00 -25.33 -2.19
C GLY A 11 -2.07 -26.53 -2.03
N GLU A 12 -1.64 -26.78 -0.79
CA GLU A 12 -0.79 -27.91 -0.36
C GLU A 12 0.45 -28.16 -1.22
N ALA A 13 1.52 -27.40 -0.93
CA ALA A 13 2.85 -27.84 -1.34
C ALA A 13 3.15 -29.16 -0.62
N SER A 14 3.50 -30.20 -1.38
CA SER A 14 4.07 -31.44 -0.85
C SER A 14 5.33 -31.10 -0.08
N VAL A 15 5.23 -31.13 1.24
CA VAL A 15 6.35 -30.97 2.16
C VAL A 15 7.24 -32.20 1.98
N ASN A 16 8.50 -31.99 1.62
CA ASN A 16 9.50 -33.05 1.68
C ASN A 16 9.76 -33.33 3.18
N ASP A 17 9.78 -34.60 3.58
CA ASP A 17 9.85 -35.04 5.00
C ASP A 17 11.14 -34.63 5.74
N ASP A 18 12.11 -33.97 5.08
CA ASP A 18 13.39 -33.53 5.65
C ASP A 18 13.45 -32.04 6.05
N GLN A 19 12.38 -31.26 5.90
CA GLN A 19 12.40 -29.82 6.27
C GLN A 19 12.06 -29.60 7.74
N THR A 20 12.88 -28.80 8.44
CA THR A 20 12.65 -28.46 9.86
C THR A 20 11.38 -27.63 10.02
N ALA A 21 10.67 -27.77 11.15
CA ALA A 21 9.40 -27.06 11.42
C ALA A 21 9.54 -25.52 11.31
N GLU A 22 10.75 -24.99 11.55
CA GLU A 22 11.10 -23.58 11.44
C GLU A 22 11.18 -23.10 9.99
N GLU A 23 11.76 -23.91 9.09
CA GLU A 23 11.80 -23.64 7.64
C GLU A 23 10.41 -23.62 7.02
N ILE A 24 9.54 -24.56 7.42
CA ILE A 24 8.14 -24.63 6.95
C ILE A 24 7.36 -23.37 7.38
N THR A 25 7.59 -22.88 8.60
CA THR A 25 6.92 -21.69 9.14
C THR A 25 7.38 -20.42 8.42
N ASN A 26 8.69 -20.31 8.16
CA ASN A 26 9.25 -19.21 7.37
C ASN A 26 8.73 -19.19 5.92
N LEU A 27 8.64 -20.35 5.27
CA LEU A 27 8.08 -20.46 3.92
C LEU A 27 6.61 -20.06 3.86
N LYS A 28 5.81 -20.41 4.87
CA LYS A 28 4.41 -19.98 4.98
C LYS A 28 4.28 -18.46 5.12
N MET A 29 5.06 -17.84 6.00
CA MET A 29 5.06 -16.38 6.16
C MET A 29 5.49 -15.65 4.88
N GLN A 30 6.54 -16.14 4.22
CA GLN A 30 7.00 -15.58 2.94
C GLN A 30 5.93 -15.68 1.86
N LYS A 31 5.22 -16.81 1.79
CA LYS A 31 4.10 -17.02 0.87
C LYS A 31 2.95 -16.04 1.13
N GLU A 32 2.52 -15.86 2.37
CA GLU A 32 1.44 -14.93 2.71
C GLU A 32 1.82 -13.48 2.40
N SER A 33 3.03 -13.07 2.76
CA SER A 33 3.59 -11.75 2.42
C SER A 33 3.65 -11.53 0.91
N PHE A 34 4.01 -12.56 0.14
CA PHE A 34 4.02 -12.49 -1.32
C PHE A 34 2.60 -12.32 -1.88
N ILE A 35 1.64 -13.12 -1.41
CA ILE A 35 0.23 -13.07 -1.84
C ILE A 35 -0.38 -11.70 -1.56
N ALA A 36 -0.09 -11.10 -0.40
CA ALA A 36 -0.58 -9.78 -0.03
C ALA A 36 -0.08 -8.67 -0.97
N ARG A 37 1.15 -8.80 -1.50
CA ARG A 37 1.77 -7.82 -2.41
C ARG A 37 1.39 -8.02 -3.87
N LEU A 38 0.99 -9.24 -4.26
CA LEU A 38 0.57 -9.56 -5.62
C LEU A 38 -0.89 -9.18 -5.85
N LYS A 39 -1.12 -8.13 -6.64
CA LYS A 39 -2.45 -7.73 -7.11
C LYS A 39 -2.74 -8.32 -8.48
N VAL A 40 -3.85 -9.02 -8.57
CA VAL A 40 -4.35 -9.66 -9.80
C VAL A 40 -5.66 -8.99 -10.17
N THR A 41 -5.69 -8.32 -11.30
CA THR A 41 -6.89 -7.59 -11.76
C THR A 41 -7.27 -8.01 -13.17
N PRO A 42 -8.50 -8.54 -13.38
CA PRO A 42 -8.99 -8.76 -14.73
C PRO A 42 -9.28 -7.41 -15.40
N ILE A 43 -8.94 -7.26 -16.67
CA ILE A 43 -9.27 -6.08 -17.46
C ILE A 43 -10.67 -6.28 -18.04
N ARG A 44 -11.63 -5.43 -17.63
CA ARG A 44 -13.04 -5.50 -18.06
C ARG A 44 -13.15 -5.59 -19.58
N ASN A 45 -14.12 -6.38 -20.05
CA ASN A 45 -14.40 -6.61 -21.47
C ASN A 45 -13.23 -7.17 -22.30
N THR A 46 -12.22 -7.75 -21.66
CA THR A 46 -11.10 -8.42 -22.34
C THR A 46 -10.82 -9.77 -21.68
N ARG A 47 -10.04 -10.61 -22.36
CA ARG A 47 -9.49 -11.86 -21.79
C ARG A 47 -8.15 -11.64 -21.08
N LEU A 48 -7.82 -10.39 -20.73
CA LEU A 48 -6.52 -10.03 -20.18
C LEU A 48 -6.55 -10.00 -18.66
N ILE A 49 -5.50 -10.55 -18.06
CA ILE A 49 -5.25 -10.48 -16.62
C ILE A 49 -4.03 -9.59 -16.42
N ARG A 50 -4.20 -8.51 -15.65
CA ARG A 50 -3.10 -7.65 -15.24
C ARG A 50 -2.57 -8.12 -13.90
N LEU A 51 -1.27 -8.35 -13.86
CA LEU A 51 -0.55 -8.68 -12.64
C LEU A 51 0.29 -7.47 -12.22
N LYS A 52 0.24 -7.13 -10.94
CA LYS A 52 1.04 -6.05 -10.35
C LYS A 52 1.63 -6.52 -9.03
N LEU A 53 2.95 -6.43 -8.91
CA LEU A 53 3.68 -6.72 -7.68
C LEU A 53 4.35 -5.45 -7.16
N THR A 54 4.37 -5.25 -5.85
CA THR A 54 5.07 -4.13 -5.21
C THR A 54 6.20 -4.69 -4.33
N ALA A 55 7.42 -4.20 -4.52
CA ALA A 55 8.58 -4.57 -3.73
C ALA A 55 9.43 -3.32 -3.42
N SER A 56 10.37 -3.45 -2.48
CA SER A 56 11.30 -2.38 -2.12
C SER A 56 12.18 -1.96 -3.29
N TYR A 57 12.60 -2.92 -4.11
CA TYR A 57 13.43 -2.70 -5.29
C TYR A 57 12.67 -3.05 -6.58
N PRO A 58 12.73 -2.20 -7.63
CA PRO A 58 12.04 -2.45 -8.90
C PRO A 58 12.43 -3.77 -9.58
N ASP A 59 13.72 -4.11 -9.56
CA ASP A 59 14.23 -5.33 -10.21
C ASP A 59 13.76 -6.61 -9.51
N ASP A 60 13.64 -6.57 -8.18
CA ASP A 60 13.10 -7.70 -7.41
C ASP A 60 11.62 -7.94 -7.74
N ALA A 61 10.83 -6.86 -7.86
CA ALA A 61 9.44 -6.99 -8.27
C ALA A 61 9.32 -7.59 -9.68
N GLN A 62 10.18 -7.18 -10.62
CA GLN A 62 10.20 -7.71 -11.97
C GLN A 62 10.60 -9.19 -11.99
N ARG A 63 11.68 -9.58 -11.31
CA ARG A 63 12.15 -10.97 -11.23
C ARG A 63 11.10 -11.89 -10.60
N GLN A 64 10.54 -11.49 -9.45
CA GLN A 64 9.52 -12.28 -8.76
C GLN A 64 8.26 -12.44 -9.63
N LEU A 65 7.82 -11.38 -10.30
CA LEU A 65 6.65 -11.45 -11.17
C LEU A 65 6.89 -12.32 -12.42
N SER A 66 8.08 -12.22 -13.04
CA SER A 66 8.50 -13.10 -14.14
C SER A 66 8.50 -14.56 -13.74
N ASN A 67 9.05 -14.89 -12.57
CA ASN A 67 9.08 -16.26 -12.06
C ASN A 67 7.67 -16.81 -11.85
N VAL A 68 6.75 -16.01 -11.30
CA VAL A 68 5.34 -16.43 -11.14
C VAL A 68 4.67 -16.70 -12.49
N VAL A 69 4.87 -15.82 -13.47
CA VAL A 69 4.30 -16.01 -14.81
C VAL A 69 4.85 -17.29 -15.44
N HIS A 70 6.17 -17.51 -15.35
CA HIS A 70 6.81 -18.71 -15.90
C HIS A 70 6.32 -19.98 -15.20
N ALA A 71 6.30 -19.99 -13.87
CA ALA A 71 5.80 -21.12 -13.07
C ALA A 71 4.34 -21.43 -13.39
N TYR A 72 3.50 -20.42 -13.57
CA TYR A 72 2.10 -20.60 -13.96
C TYR A 72 1.95 -21.20 -15.36
N GLN A 73 2.75 -20.74 -16.33
CA GLN A 73 2.77 -21.33 -17.67
C GLN A 73 3.17 -22.81 -17.61
N GLN A 74 4.24 -23.14 -16.89
CA GLN A 74 4.70 -24.53 -16.72
C GLN A 74 3.65 -25.40 -16.04
N LEU A 75 3.02 -24.91 -14.98
CA LEU A 75 1.94 -25.62 -14.29
C LEU A 75 0.75 -25.87 -15.24
N LYS A 76 0.38 -24.89 -16.07
CA LYS A 76 -0.71 -25.04 -17.04
C LYS A 76 -0.38 -25.99 -18.17
N ILE A 77 0.87 -26.03 -18.62
CA ILE A 77 1.34 -27.03 -19.59
C ILE A 77 1.25 -28.42 -18.95
N LYS A 78 1.85 -28.60 -17.76
CA LYS A 78 1.85 -29.89 -17.04
C LYS A 78 0.45 -30.42 -16.76
N GLN A 79 -0.49 -29.56 -16.34
CA GLN A 79 -1.89 -29.96 -16.12
C GLN A 79 -2.61 -30.38 -17.41
N LYS A 80 -2.28 -29.76 -18.55
CA LYS A 80 -2.93 -30.02 -19.85
C LYS A 80 -2.34 -31.17 -20.64
N THR A 81 -1.08 -31.51 -20.38
CA THR A 81 -0.45 -32.64 -21.05
C THR A 81 -0.52 -33.89 -20.21
N HIS A 82 -0.96 -33.84 -18.94
CA HIS A 82 -0.86 -34.97 -18.01
C HIS A 82 -1.45 -36.29 -18.56
N MET A 83 -2.67 -36.28 -19.10
CA MET A 83 -3.31 -37.51 -19.60
C MET A 83 -2.67 -38.00 -20.90
N ALA A 84 -2.39 -37.11 -21.85
CA ALA A 84 -1.72 -37.48 -23.10
C ALA A 84 -0.25 -37.88 -22.90
N SER A 85 0.46 -37.29 -21.92
CA SER A 85 1.80 -37.70 -21.49
C SER A 85 1.79 -39.08 -20.83
N LYS A 86 0.78 -39.38 -20.00
CA LYS A 86 0.62 -40.74 -19.43
C LYS A 86 0.30 -41.79 -20.50
N ALA A 87 -0.45 -41.43 -21.54
CA ALA A 87 -0.66 -42.31 -22.68
C ALA A 87 0.61 -42.49 -23.52
N LEU A 88 1.44 -41.45 -23.67
CA LEU A 88 2.74 -41.54 -24.33
C LEU A 88 3.69 -42.47 -23.55
N GLU A 89 3.79 -42.30 -22.23
CA GLU A 89 4.58 -43.16 -21.32
C GLU A 89 4.15 -44.63 -21.42
N PHE A 90 2.84 -44.89 -21.52
CA PHE A 90 2.31 -46.22 -21.78
C PHE A 90 2.79 -46.79 -23.12
N ILE A 91 2.75 -46.03 -24.21
CA ILE A 91 3.25 -46.48 -25.53
C ILE A 91 4.76 -46.71 -25.50
N GLU A 92 5.52 -45.86 -24.80
CA GLU A 92 6.98 -46.00 -24.69
C GLU A 92 7.36 -47.30 -23.97
N HIS A 93 6.70 -47.63 -22.85
CA HIS A 93 6.92 -48.90 -22.17
C HIS A 93 6.52 -50.11 -23.05
N GLN A 94 5.45 -50.00 -23.84
CA GLN A 94 5.07 -51.05 -24.79
C GLN A 94 6.11 -51.20 -25.92
N LEU A 95 6.67 -50.10 -26.42
CA LEU A 95 7.74 -50.12 -27.42
C LEU A 95 8.98 -50.84 -26.90
N GLU A 96 9.41 -50.57 -25.67
CA GLU A 96 10.56 -51.26 -25.05
C GLU A 96 10.32 -52.77 -24.94
N THR A 97 9.11 -53.15 -24.53
CA THR A 97 8.74 -54.56 -24.39
C THR A 97 8.70 -55.26 -25.76
N VAL A 98 8.06 -54.63 -26.76
CA VAL A 98 7.92 -55.20 -28.11
C VAL A 98 9.26 -55.22 -28.85
N ASP A 99 10.13 -54.23 -28.66
CA ASP A 99 11.48 -54.24 -29.25
C ASP A 99 12.31 -55.40 -28.73
N ALA A 100 12.33 -55.63 -27.42
CA ALA A 100 13.05 -56.77 -26.83
C ALA A 100 12.52 -58.13 -27.35
N GLU A 101 11.20 -58.30 -27.41
CA GLU A 101 10.55 -59.49 -27.97
C GLU A 101 10.83 -59.66 -29.47
N MET A 102 10.83 -58.56 -30.23
CA MET A 102 11.17 -58.54 -31.65
C MET A 102 12.60 -59.01 -31.89
N GLN A 103 13.58 -58.44 -31.19
CA GLN A 103 14.99 -58.81 -31.32
C GLN A 103 15.17 -60.30 -31.01
N GLN A 104 14.56 -60.80 -29.93
CA GLN A 104 14.61 -62.21 -29.60
C GLN A 104 13.99 -63.11 -30.68
N ALA A 105 12.85 -62.73 -31.25
CA ALA A 105 12.18 -63.50 -32.30
C ALA A 105 13.01 -63.53 -33.59
N VAL A 106 13.59 -62.38 -33.98
CA VAL A 106 14.47 -62.26 -35.15
C VAL A 106 15.75 -63.09 -34.96
N ASP A 107 16.37 -63.04 -33.78
CA ASP A 107 17.57 -63.82 -33.46
C ASP A 107 17.30 -65.33 -33.47
N LYS A 108 16.19 -65.77 -32.87
CA LYS A 108 15.77 -67.19 -32.91
C LYS A 108 15.55 -67.65 -34.34
N LEU A 109 14.88 -66.83 -35.16
CA LEU A 109 14.66 -67.12 -36.58
C LEU A 109 15.99 -67.22 -37.35
N LYS A 110 16.92 -66.29 -37.10
CA LYS A 110 18.24 -66.27 -37.73
C LYS A 110 19.02 -67.54 -37.41
N ARG A 111 19.16 -67.90 -36.12
CA ARG A 111 19.87 -69.11 -35.68
C ARG A 111 19.25 -70.37 -36.27
N PHE A 112 17.92 -70.46 -36.27
CA PHE A 112 17.23 -71.61 -36.85
C PHE A 112 17.52 -71.77 -38.36
N LYS A 113 17.57 -70.65 -39.11
CA LYS A 113 17.92 -70.65 -40.54
C LYS A 113 19.39 -71.04 -40.80
N GLU A 114 20.30 -70.61 -39.92
CA GLU A 114 21.73 -70.95 -40.01
C GLU A 114 22.00 -72.44 -39.72
N GLU A 115 21.26 -73.04 -38.77
CA GLU A 115 21.37 -74.44 -38.36
C GLU A 115 20.70 -75.41 -39.35
N ASN A 116 19.56 -75.04 -39.93
CA ASN A 116 18.68 -75.95 -40.70
C ASN A 116 18.68 -75.62 -42.21
N GLN A 117 19.87 -75.46 -42.81
CA GLN A 117 20.19 -74.90 -44.15
C GLN A 117 19.38 -75.36 -45.39
N LEU A 118 18.32 -76.17 -45.25
CA LEU A 118 17.51 -76.76 -46.32
C LEU A 118 15.98 -76.68 -46.12
N VAL A 119 15.47 -76.02 -45.07
CA VAL A 119 14.02 -75.91 -44.84
C VAL A 119 13.45 -74.72 -45.63
N ASN A 120 12.94 -74.99 -46.84
CA ASN A 120 12.22 -74.02 -47.66
C ASN A 120 10.71 -74.22 -47.51
N LEU A 121 10.00 -73.18 -47.10
CA LEU A 121 8.54 -73.18 -47.07
C LEU A 121 7.97 -72.98 -48.48
N SER A 122 6.89 -73.68 -48.81
CA SER A 122 6.15 -73.42 -50.05
C SER A 122 5.52 -72.02 -50.02
N GLU A 123 5.30 -71.41 -51.19
CA GLU A 123 4.63 -70.11 -51.31
C GLU A 123 3.26 -70.09 -50.61
N THR A 124 2.53 -71.21 -50.64
CA THR A 124 1.24 -71.35 -49.96
C THR A 124 1.35 -71.27 -48.44
N VAL A 125 2.42 -71.80 -47.86
CA VAL A 125 2.66 -71.75 -46.42
C VAL A 125 3.12 -70.36 -46.00
N THR A 126 3.99 -69.71 -46.79
CA THR A 126 4.39 -68.33 -46.56
C THR A 126 3.19 -67.37 -46.61
N ALA A 127 2.29 -67.53 -47.60
CA ALA A 127 1.06 -66.75 -47.66
C ALA A 127 0.14 -66.98 -46.45
N ALA A 128 0.05 -68.22 -45.94
CA ALA A 128 -0.72 -68.54 -44.74
C ALA A 128 -0.10 -67.93 -43.47
N ILE A 129 1.23 -67.89 -43.37
CA ILE A 129 1.96 -67.20 -42.31
C ILE A 129 1.66 -65.70 -42.36
N ASP A 130 1.70 -65.10 -43.55
CA ASP A 130 1.44 -63.68 -43.75
C ASP A 130 0.01 -63.29 -43.37
N GLN A 131 -0.96 -64.12 -43.78
CA GLN A 131 -2.35 -63.94 -43.38
C GLN A 131 -2.51 -64.05 -41.85
N LEU A 132 -1.89 -65.04 -41.22
CA LEU A 132 -1.97 -65.21 -39.77
C LEU A 132 -1.27 -64.08 -39.02
N ALA A 133 -0.09 -63.67 -39.47
CA ALA A 133 0.64 -62.54 -38.91
C ALA A 133 -0.20 -61.25 -39.02
N GLY A 134 -0.87 -61.02 -40.15
CA GLY A 134 -1.81 -59.91 -40.32
C GLY A 134 -3.00 -59.96 -39.34
N LEU A 135 -3.59 -61.14 -39.13
CA LEU A 135 -4.67 -61.31 -38.15
C LEU A 135 -4.19 -61.07 -36.72
N GLU A 136 -3.02 -61.58 -36.35
CA GLU A 136 -2.42 -61.37 -35.02
C GLU A 136 -2.00 -59.92 -34.80
N LYS A 137 -1.50 -59.24 -35.84
CA LYS A 137 -1.26 -57.80 -35.84
C LYS A 137 -2.55 -57.04 -35.52
N SER A 138 -3.62 -57.24 -36.29
CA SER A 138 -4.91 -56.58 -36.06
C SER A 138 -5.49 -56.90 -34.67
N HIS A 139 -5.32 -58.13 -34.18
CA HIS A 139 -5.75 -58.50 -32.84
C HIS A 139 -4.98 -57.73 -31.76
N ASN A 140 -3.66 -57.60 -31.90
CA ASN A 140 -2.85 -56.83 -30.96
C ASN A 140 -3.13 -55.32 -31.04
N GLU A 141 -3.39 -54.77 -32.23
CA GLU A 141 -3.86 -53.39 -32.40
C GLU A 141 -5.16 -53.14 -31.62
N LEU A 142 -6.14 -54.06 -31.69
CA LEU A 142 -7.37 -53.96 -30.90
C LEU A 142 -7.11 -54.03 -29.39
N ILE A 143 -6.19 -54.87 -28.94
CA ILE A 143 -5.80 -54.94 -27.52
C ILE A 143 -5.24 -53.59 -27.05
N ILE A 144 -4.32 -53.01 -27.83
CA ILE A 144 -3.69 -51.72 -27.52
C ILE A 144 -4.76 -50.61 -27.49
N LEU A 145 -5.61 -50.53 -28.51
CA LEU A 145 -6.70 -49.55 -28.58
C LEU A 145 -7.68 -49.72 -27.41
N ARG A 146 -8.01 -50.95 -27.03
CA ARG A 146 -8.88 -51.22 -25.88
C ARG A 146 -8.23 -50.80 -24.57
N GLN A 147 -6.93 -51.05 -24.39
CA GLN A 147 -6.20 -50.60 -23.21
C GLN A 147 -6.18 -49.06 -23.13
N GLN A 148 -5.98 -48.37 -24.25
CA GLN A 148 -6.10 -46.91 -24.33
C GLN A 148 -7.51 -46.42 -23.99
N ALA A 149 -8.55 -47.08 -24.51
CA ALA A 149 -9.94 -46.75 -24.20
C ALA A 149 -10.28 -46.99 -22.72
N LYS A 150 -9.77 -48.07 -22.10
CA LYS A 150 -9.90 -48.33 -20.66
C LYS A 150 -9.18 -47.28 -19.82
N PHE A 151 -7.96 -46.90 -20.21
CA PHE A 151 -7.22 -45.81 -19.57
C PHE A 151 -8.03 -44.50 -19.63
N LEU A 152 -8.57 -44.16 -20.80
CA LEU A 152 -9.43 -43.00 -20.99
C LEU A 152 -10.69 -43.07 -20.11
N LEU A 153 -11.32 -44.24 -20.00
CA LEU A 153 -12.49 -44.43 -19.14
C LEU A 153 -12.16 -44.17 -17.67
N THR A 154 -11.06 -44.70 -17.15
CA THR A 154 -10.60 -44.45 -15.78
C THR A 154 -10.29 -42.97 -15.56
N ALA A 155 -9.65 -42.33 -16.54
CA ALA A 155 -9.33 -40.90 -16.51
C ALA A 155 -10.58 -40.01 -16.48
N ILE A 156 -11.65 -40.39 -17.22
CA ILE A 156 -12.94 -39.70 -17.20
C ILE A 156 -13.70 -39.94 -15.88
N GLN A 157 -13.53 -41.11 -15.27
CA GLN A 157 -14.19 -41.48 -14.01
C GLN A 157 -13.53 -40.92 -12.75
N GLY A 158 -12.25 -40.54 -12.83
CA GLY A 158 -11.51 -39.99 -11.69
C GLY A 158 -12.09 -38.68 -11.15
N GLN A 159 -11.69 -38.32 -9.93
CA GLN A 159 -12.10 -37.06 -9.27
C GLN A 159 -11.49 -35.80 -9.93
N HIS A 160 -10.51 -35.97 -10.81
CA HIS A 160 -9.84 -34.86 -11.48
C HIS A 160 -10.70 -34.27 -12.60
N PRO A 161 -10.54 -32.97 -12.91
CA PRO A 161 -11.18 -32.36 -14.07
C PRO A 161 -10.79 -33.13 -15.33
N VAL A 162 -11.80 -33.62 -16.07
CA VAL A 162 -11.60 -34.24 -17.38
C VAL A 162 -10.89 -33.23 -18.26
N ASP A 163 -9.66 -33.56 -18.65
CA ASP A 163 -8.88 -32.78 -19.59
C ASP A 163 -9.40 -33.01 -21.00
N SER A 164 -10.38 -32.19 -21.39
CA SER A 164 -11.07 -32.25 -22.67
C SER A 164 -10.12 -32.18 -23.87
N LYS A 165 -8.94 -31.55 -23.73
CA LYS A 165 -7.93 -31.47 -24.78
C LYS A 165 -7.12 -32.76 -24.91
N SER A 166 -6.77 -33.41 -23.80
CA SER A 166 -6.19 -34.76 -23.85
C SER A 166 -7.20 -35.79 -24.39
N VAL A 167 -8.49 -35.69 -24.04
CA VAL A 167 -9.54 -36.54 -24.63
C VAL A 167 -9.64 -36.32 -26.14
N TYR A 168 -9.53 -35.08 -26.61
CA TYR A 168 -9.47 -34.76 -28.04
C TYR A 168 -8.23 -35.40 -28.71
N ALA A 169 -7.06 -35.28 -28.09
CA ALA A 169 -5.82 -35.85 -28.61
C ALA A 169 -5.91 -37.37 -28.76
N LEU A 170 -6.38 -38.04 -27.70
CA LEU A 170 -6.57 -39.49 -27.68
C LEU A 170 -7.69 -39.92 -28.64
N GLY A 171 -8.78 -39.16 -28.72
CA GLY A 171 -9.87 -39.44 -29.66
C GLY A 171 -9.42 -39.40 -31.12
N ASN A 172 -8.56 -38.44 -31.48
CA ASN A 172 -7.96 -38.37 -32.81
C ASN A 172 -6.98 -39.53 -33.06
N ALA A 173 -6.08 -39.81 -32.12
CA ALA A 173 -5.10 -40.91 -32.25
C ALA A 173 -5.77 -42.29 -32.36
N MET A 174 -6.91 -42.47 -31.67
CA MET A 174 -7.73 -43.68 -31.75
C MET A 174 -8.67 -43.71 -32.97
N GLY A 175 -8.72 -42.64 -33.78
CA GLY A 175 -9.60 -42.56 -34.96
C GLY A 175 -11.09 -42.60 -34.62
N GLN A 176 -11.53 -41.93 -33.55
CA GLN A 176 -12.92 -41.93 -33.06
C GLN A 176 -13.57 -40.54 -33.16
N PRO A 177 -14.20 -40.17 -34.30
CA PRO A 177 -14.75 -38.84 -34.53
C PRO A 177 -15.79 -38.39 -33.49
N GLN A 178 -16.57 -39.33 -32.97
CA GLN A 178 -17.60 -39.06 -31.97
C GLN A 178 -16.98 -38.62 -30.63
N LEU A 179 -15.87 -39.23 -30.21
CA LEU A 179 -15.13 -38.81 -29.02
C LEU A 179 -14.52 -37.42 -29.20
N VAL A 180 -13.98 -37.16 -30.40
CA VAL A 180 -13.42 -35.85 -30.78
C VAL A 180 -14.49 -34.76 -30.71
N PHE A 181 -15.69 -35.01 -31.24
CA PHE A 181 -16.81 -34.08 -31.19
C PHE A 181 -17.26 -33.79 -29.75
N LEU A 182 -17.44 -34.83 -28.93
CA LEU A 182 -17.81 -34.67 -27.52
C LEU A 182 -16.73 -33.91 -26.72
N ALA A 183 -15.46 -34.15 -27.02
CA ALA A 183 -14.33 -33.44 -26.42
C ALA A 183 -14.33 -31.94 -26.78
N GLN A 184 -14.59 -31.60 -28.05
CA GLN A 184 -14.72 -30.20 -28.50
C GLN A 184 -15.91 -29.50 -27.85
N ALA A 185 -17.07 -30.17 -27.78
CA ALA A 185 -18.25 -29.63 -27.10
C ALA A 185 -17.98 -29.36 -25.62
N LEU A 186 -17.32 -30.31 -24.93
CA LEU A 186 -16.92 -30.16 -23.53
C LEU A 186 -15.93 -29.00 -23.34
N THR A 187 -14.94 -28.88 -24.24
CA THR A 187 -13.96 -27.78 -24.23
C THR A 187 -14.65 -26.42 -24.35
N ARG A 188 -15.60 -26.29 -25.29
CA ARG A 188 -16.36 -25.05 -25.50
C ARG A 188 -17.14 -24.63 -24.26
N GLN A 189 -17.84 -25.57 -23.63
CA GLN A 189 -18.64 -25.28 -22.43
C GLN A 189 -17.78 -24.97 -21.21
N GLN A 190 -16.66 -25.68 -21.04
CA GLN A 190 -15.68 -25.36 -20.00
C GLN A 190 -15.08 -23.96 -20.19
N ALA A 191 -14.81 -23.55 -21.43
CA ALA A 191 -14.31 -22.21 -21.74
C ALA A 191 -15.35 -21.11 -21.46
N GLU A 192 -16.62 -21.32 -21.83
CA GLU A 192 -17.71 -20.37 -21.51
C GLU A 192 -17.90 -20.23 -20.00
N ARG A 193 -17.89 -21.35 -19.27
CA ARG A 193 -17.95 -21.35 -17.81
C ARG A 193 -16.77 -20.60 -17.18
N ALA A 194 -15.55 -20.83 -17.67
CA ALA A 194 -14.37 -20.15 -17.17
C ALA A 194 -14.44 -18.63 -17.42
N ALA A 195 -14.96 -18.21 -18.58
CA ALA A 195 -15.18 -16.81 -18.89
C ALA A 195 -16.21 -16.18 -17.93
N LEU A 196 -17.34 -16.85 -17.66
CA LEU A 196 -18.38 -16.34 -16.77
C LEU A 196 -17.94 -16.27 -15.29
N ARG A 197 -17.12 -17.22 -14.83
CA ARG A 197 -16.54 -17.19 -13.47
C ARG A 197 -15.59 -16.01 -13.22
N SER A 198 -15.17 -15.30 -14.26
CA SER A 198 -14.41 -14.05 -14.08
C SER A 198 -15.27 -12.88 -13.59
N GLN A 199 -16.60 -12.96 -13.78
CA GLN A 199 -17.55 -11.88 -13.49
C GLN A 199 -18.59 -12.27 -12.45
N TYR A 200 -18.93 -13.56 -12.35
CA TYR A 200 -20.02 -14.06 -11.51
C TYR A 200 -19.55 -15.14 -10.53
N THR A 201 -20.24 -15.26 -9.40
CA THR A 201 -20.03 -16.30 -8.38
C THR A 201 -20.65 -17.64 -8.79
N GLU A 202 -20.28 -18.73 -8.11
CA GLU A 202 -20.76 -20.09 -8.42
C GLU A 202 -22.29 -20.26 -8.37
N GLN A 203 -22.99 -19.38 -7.64
CA GLN A 203 -24.44 -19.44 -7.49
C GLN A 203 -25.22 -18.82 -8.66
N HIS A 204 -24.53 -18.22 -9.63
CA HIS A 204 -25.20 -17.59 -10.77
C HIS A 204 -25.94 -18.64 -11.62
N PRO A 205 -27.25 -18.46 -11.97
CA PRO A 205 -28.05 -19.46 -12.68
C PRO A 205 -27.42 -19.96 -13.98
N ARG A 206 -26.76 -19.06 -14.73
CA ARG A 206 -26.03 -19.41 -15.97
C ARG A 206 -24.87 -20.39 -15.72
N ILE A 207 -24.15 -20.25 -14.60
CA ILE A 207 -23.03 -21.13 -14.25
C ILE A 207 -23.56 -22.50 -13.83
N GLN A 208 -24.66 -22.55 -13.07
CA GLN A 208 -25.31 -23.81 -12.71
C GLN A 208 -25.87 -24.56 -13.93
N ALA A 209 -26.45 -23.84 -14.90
CA ALA A 209 -26.90 -24.42 -16.16
C ALA A 209 -25.72 -25.04 -16.94
N LEU A 210 -24.61 -24.31 -17.06
CA LEU A 210 -23.38 -24.81 -17.68
C LEU A 210 -22.78 -26.01 -16.94
N ASP A 211 -22.83 -26.02 -15.60
CA ASP A 211 -22.37 -27.15 -14.81
C ASP A 211 -23.20 -28.42 -15.08
N LYS A 212 -24.53 -28.28 -15.24
CA LYS A 212 -25.40 -29.38 -15.67
C LYS A 212 -25.07 -29.86 -17.07
N GLU A 213 -24.84 -28.95 -18.02
CA GLU A 213 -24.46 -29.30 -19.40
C GLU A 213 -23.11 -30.01 -19.48
N ILE A 214 -22.11 -29.51 -18.74
CA ILE A 214 -20.78 -30.13 -18.63
C ILE A 214 -20.90 -31.53 -18.02
N SER A 215 -21.71 -31.71 -16.97
CA SER A 215 -21.95 -33.01 -16.35
C SER A 215 -22.61 -33.99 -17.34
N ALA A 216 -23.63 -33.52 -18.09
CA ALA A 216 -24.30 -34.33 -19.10
C ALA A 216 -23.34 -34.74 -20.23
N LEU A 217 -22.48 -33.83 -20.69
CA LEU A 217 -21.45 -34.13 -21.70
C LEU A 217 -20.43 -35.17 -21.20
N LYS A 218 -19.99 -35.07 -19.94
CA LYS A 218 -19.14 -36.09 -19.31
C LYS A 218 -19.84 -37.46 -19.26
N GLY A 219 -21.13 -37.49 -18.93
CA GLY A 219 -21.94 -38.71 -18.95
C GLY A 219 -21.99 -39.34 -20.34
N LYS A 220 -22.22 -38.53 -21.38
CA LYS A 220 -22.21 -38.98 -22.79
C LYS A 220 -20.84 -39.52 -23.20
N LEU A 221 -19.75 -38.80 -22.86
CA LEU A 221 -18.38 -39.24 -23.15
C LEU A 221 -18.08 -40.59 -22.49
N LYS A 222 -18.48 -40.78 -21.23
CA LYS A 222 -18.33 -42.06 -20.51
C LYS A 222 -19.10 -43.19 -21.19
N ALA A 223 -20.33 -42.93 -21.62
CA ALA A 223 -21.14 -43.93 -22.32
C ALA A 223 -20.53 -44.31 -23.67
N GLU A 224 -20.01 -43.32 -24.41
CA GLU A 224 -19.35 -43.53 -25.70
C GLU A 224 -18.09 -44.39 -25.56
N VAL A 225 -17.23 -44.08 -24.60
CA VAL A 225 -16.01 -44.88 -24.33
C VAL A 225 -16.37 -46.31 -23.90
N LYS A 226 -17.42 -46.51 -23.10
CA LYS A 226 -17.90 -47.86 -22.75
C LYS A 226 -18.40 -48.64 -23.97
N SER A 227 -19.15 -47.98 -24.85
CA SER A 227 -19.64 -48.58 -26.09
C SER A 227 -18.48 -48.98 -27.00
N LEU A 228 -17.47 -48.11 -27.13
CA LEU A 228 -16.24 -48.40 -27.86
C LEU A 228 -15.53 -49.64 -27.30
N ILE A 229 -15.33 -49.73 -25.98
CA ILE A 229 -14.70 -50.90 -25.35
C ILE A 229 -15.49 -52.18 -25.67
N ALA A 230 -16.82 -52.16 -25.54
CA ALA A 230 -17.65 -53.32 -25.84
C ALA A 230 -17.58 -53.73 -27.32
N SER A 231 -17.53 -52.77 -28.25
CA SER A 231 -17.32 -53.02 -29.67
C SER A 231 -15.94 -53.64 -29.95
N LEU A 232 -14.88 -53.13 -29.31
CA LEU A 232 -13.53 -53.68 -29.44
C LEU A 232 -13.45 -55.11 -28.90
N ASP A 233 -14.06 -55.40 -27.75
CA ASP A 233 -14.12 -56.75 -27.17
C ASP A 233 -14.84 -57.74 -28.12
N ALA A 234 -15.92 -57.31 -28.77
CA ALA A 234 -16.62 -58.14 -29.75
C ALA A 234 -15.77 -58.42 -31.01
N GLN A 235 -15.04 -57.41 -31.51
CA GLN A 235 -14.13 -57.57 -32.65
C GLN A 235 -12.93 -58.47 -32.30
N GLU A 236 -12.35 -58.31 -31.11
CA GLU A 236 -11.27 -59.15 -30.59
C GLU A 236 -11.72 -60.62 -30.54
N ALA A 237 -12.93 -60.91 -30.06
CA ALA A 237 -13.47 -62.27 -30.02
C ALA A 237 -13.63 -62.90 -31.42
N VAL A 238 -13.97 -62.11 -32.44
CA VAL A 238 -14.05 -62.58 -33.83
C VAL A 238 -12.65 -62.89 -34.39
N LEU A 239 -11.69 -62.00 -34.20
CA LEU A 239 -10.30 -62.21 -34.63
C LEU A 239 -9.66 -63.41 -33.92
N ALA A 240 -9.88 -63.57 -32.61
CA ALA A 240 -9.38 -64.71 -31.85
C ALA A 240 -9.87 -66.05 -32.43
N ARG A 241 -11.13 -66.12 -32.88
CA ARG A 241 -11.67 -67.30 -33.57
C ARG A 241 -10.98 -67.53 -34.92
N GLN A 242 -10.77 -66.48 -35.71
CA GLN A 242 -10.09 -66.58 -37.01
C GLN A 242 -8.62 -67.01 -36.86
N ILE A 243 -7.89 -66.42 -35.91
CA ILE A 243 -6.52 -66.81 -35.53
C ILE A 243 -6.48 -68.27 -35.11
N SER A 244 -7.43 -68.73 -34.27
CA SER A 244 -7.47 -70.14 -33.85
C SER A 244 -7.68 -71.10 -35.02
N LYS A 245 -8.48 -70.72 -36.02
CA LYS A 245 -8.74 -71.51 -37.23
C LYS A 245 -7.50 -71.55 -38.12
N ALA A 246 -6.84 -70.42 -38.32
CA ALA A 246 -5.59 -70.31 -39.10
C ALA A 246 -4.43 -71.09 -38.44
N LYS A 247 -4.28 -70.99 -37.11
CA LYS A 247 -3.29 -71.78 -36.34
C LYS A 247 -3.50 -73.28 -36.50
N LYS A 248 -4.75 -73.77 -36.51
CA LYS A 248 -5.05 -75.19 -36.75
C LYS A 248 -4.62 -75.67 -38.14
N ALA A 249 -4.61 -74.79 -39.15
CA ALA A 249 -4.14 -75.14 -40.49
C ALA A 249 -2.62 -75.33 -40.53
N LEU A 250 -1.86 -74.47 -39.83
CA LEU A 250 -0.40 -74.57 -39.72
C LEU A 250 0.07 -75.77 -38.87
N LYS A 251 -0.74 -76.23 -37.92
CA LYS A 251 -0.46 -77.46 -37.13
C LYS A 251 -0.45 -78.76 -37.94
N LYS A 252 -0.87 -78.72 -39.23
CA LYS A 252 -0.83 -79.88 -40.12
C LYS A 252 0.51 -80.05 -40.85
N LEU A 253 1.42 -79.08 -40.69
CA LEU A 253 2.73 -79.10 -41.32
C LEU A 253 3.68 -80.07 -40.58
N PRO A 254 4.72 -80.59 -41.26
CA PRO A 254 5.83 -81.29 -40.61
C PRO A 254 6.47 -80.43 -39.50
N GLU A 255 7.02 -81.07 -38.48
CA GLU A 255 7.50 -80.40 -37.25
C GLU A 255 8.55 -79.32 -37.53
N SER A 256 9.48 -79.56 -38.45
CA SER A 256 10.52 -78.59 -38.85
C SER A 256 9.96 -77.37 -39.60
N GLU A 257 8.99 -77.57 -40.50
CA GLU A 257 8.29 -76.49 -41.21
C GLU A 257 7.41 -75.68 -40.25
N GLN A 258 6.76 -76.35 -39.29
CA GLN A 258 5.93 -75.70 -38.29
C GLN A 258 6.78 -74.79 -37.39
N HIS A 259 7.97 -75.26 -36.95
CA HIS A 259 8.86 -74.46 -36.11
C HIS A 259 9.37 -73.21 -36.85
N LEU A 260 9.78 -73.37 -38.11
CA LEU A 260 10.17 -72.24 -38.96
C LEU A 260 9.01 -71.26 -39.16
N ALA A 261 7.80 -71.77 -39.44
CA ALA A 261 6.60 -70.96 -39.61
C ALA A 261 6.25 -70.15 -38.37
N ASP A 262 6.38 -70.74 -37.18
CA ASP A 262 6.14 -70.05 -35.91
C ASP A 262 7.17 -68.94 -35.65
N LEU A 263 8.46 -69.19 -35.92
CA LEU A 263 9.52 -68.18 -35.77
C LEU A 263 9.35 -67.03 -36.79
N MET A 264 9.03 -67.34 -38.05
CA MET A 264 8.75 -66.33 -39.07
C MET A 264 7.53 -65.49 -38.73
N ARG A 265 6.45 -66.12 -38.25
CA ARG A 265 5.25 -65.45 -37.78
C ARG A 265 5.56 -64.51 -36.61
N GLN A 266 6.26 -65.00 -35.58
CA GLN A 266 6.61 -64.19 -34.40
C GLN A 266 7.45 -62.97 -34.78
N ALA A 267 8.51 -63.15 -35.58
CA ALA A 267 9.36 -62.05 -36.03
C ALA A 267 8.54 -60.99 -36.79
N ARG A 268 7.66 -61.44 -37.72
CA ARG A 268 6.82 -60.53 -38.50
C ARG A 268 5.79 -59.79 -37.65
N VAL A 269 5.11 -60.48 -36.75
CA VAL A 269 4.12 -59.88 -35.84
C VAL A 269 4.76 -58.81 -34.97
N TYR A 270 5.93 -59.07 -34.36
CA TYR A 270 6.59 -58.08 -33.53
C TYR A 270 7.14 -56.89 -34.32
N GLN A 271 7.69 -57.10 -35.52
CA GLN A 271 8.10 -56.00 -36.42
C GLN A 271 6.93 -55.08 -36.80
N ASP A 272 5.78 -55.68 -37.12
CA ASP A 272 4.58 -54.93 -37.49
C ASP A 272 4.01 -54.15 -36.30
N ILE A 273 3.98 -54.74 -35.10
CA ILE A 273 3.53 -54.06 -33.88
C ILE A 273 4.48 -52.93 -33.49
N TYR A 274 5.80 -53.15 -33.58
CA TYR A 274 6.80 -52.13 -33.31
C TYR A 274 6.61 -50.91 -34.22
N SER A 275 6.42 -51.16 -35.52
CA SER A 275 6.16 -50.10 -36.51
C SER A 275 4.85 -49.35 -36.22
N PHE A 276 3.78 -50.07 -35.87
CA PHE A 276 2.50 -49.48 -35.47
C PHE A 276 2.63 -48.59 -34.22
N LEU A 277 3.34 -49.06 -33.19
CA LEU A 277 3.55 -48.30 -31.97
C LEU A 277 4.40 -47.05 -32.21
N LEU A 278 5.40 -47.11 -33.10
CA LEU A 278 6.18 -45.95 -33.51
C LEU A 278 5.33 -44.88 -34.23
N GLU A 279 4.46 -45.30 -35.15
CA GLU A 279 3.53 -44.39 -35.83
C GLU A 279 2.59 -43.72 -34.83
N LYS A 280 1.99 -44.50 -33.92
CA LYS A 280 1.11 -43.99 -32.87
C LYS A 280 1.83 -43.05 -31.89
N LYS A 281 3.10 -43.33 -31.57
CA LYS A 281 3.95 -42.43 -30.79
C LYS A 281 4.10 -41.08 -31.50
N GLY A 282 4.41 -41.09 -32.80
CA GLY A 282 4.55 -39.87 -33.61
C GLY A 282 3.27 -39.03 -33.65
N GLU A 283 2.12 -39.65 -33.89
CA GLU A 283 0.82 -38.96 -33.89
C GLU A 283 0.52 -38.28 -32.54
N LEU A 284 0.77 -38.97 -31.42
CA LEU A 284 0.56 -38.41 -30.08
C LEU A 284 1.53 -37.26 -29.79
N GLN A 285 2.80 -37.37 -30.17
CA GLN A 285 3.78 -36.31 -29.97
C GLN A 285 3.43 -35.04 -30.75
N VAL A 286 3.03 -35.16 -32.02
CA VAL A 286 2.57 -34.02 -32.85
C VAL A 286 1.36 -33.34 -32.22
N THR A 287 0.41 -34.15 -31.75
CA THR A 287 -0.81 -33.64 -31.11
C THR A 287 -0.53 -32.94 -29.78
N LEU A 288 0.41 -33.46 -28.98
CA LEU A 288 0.86 -32.86 -27.72
C LEU A 288 1.50 -31.48 -27.92
N VAL A 289 2.40 -31.35 -28.90
CA VAL A 289 3.08 -30.08 -29.22
C VAL A 289 2.08 -29.01 -29.65
N GLY A 290 1.06 -29.38 -30.43
CA GLY A 290 0.00 -28.47 -30.87
C GLY A 290 -0.87 -27.89 -29.76
N GLN A 291 -0.87 -28.46 -28.55
CA GLN A 291 -1.76 -28.07 -27.45
C GLN A 291 -1.17 -27.06 -26.44
N ILE A 292 0.10 -26.65 -26.59
CA ILE A 292 0.85 -25.85 -25.59
C ILE A 292 0.40 -24.36 -25.50
N GLY A 293 -0.43 -23.85 -26.43
CA GLY A 293 -0.59 -22.41 -26.69
C GLY A 293 -1.71 -21.60 -26.02
N ASP A 294 -2.11 -21.84 -24.77
CA ASP A 294 -3.28 -21.12 -24.19
C ASP A 294 -2.94 -19.88 -23.31
N VAL A 295 -1.70 -19.73 -22.84
CA VAL A 295 -1.30 -18.61 -21.96
C VAL A 295 -0.25 -17.77 -22.65
N TRP A 296 -0.69 -16.66 -23.24
CA TRP A 296 0.17 -15.70 -23.93
C TRP A 296 0.55 -14.56 -22.99
N VAL A 297 1.85 -14.31 -22.87
CA VAL A 297 2.37 -13.12 -22.21
C VAL A 297 2.37 -11.99 -23.23
N ILE A 298 1.36 -11.13 -23.17
CA ILE A 298 1.24 -9.97 -24.07
C ILE A 298 2.32 -8.93 -23.76
N GLU A 299 2.53 -8.69 -22.47
CA GLU A 299 3.51 -7.71 -21.98
C GLU A 299 4.38 -8.39 -20.94
N ARG A 300 5.70 -8.38 -21.16
CA ARG A 300 6.65 -8.93 -20.19
C ARG A 300 6.65 -8.07 -18.92
N PRO A 301 6.81 -8.66 -17.73
CA PRO A 301 6.98 -7.89 -16.50
C PRO A 301 8.10 -6.87 -16.67
N TYR A 302 7.82 -5.60 -16.38
CA TYR A 302 8.80 -4.52 -16.42
C TYR A 302 8.81 -3.80 -15.07
N ALA A 303 10.00 -3.39 -14.64
CA ALA A 303 10.18 -2.54 -13.49
C ALA A 303 9.72 -1.12 -13.83
N LYS A 304 8.60 -0.69 -13.23
CA LYS A 304 8.23 0.73 -13.20
C LYS A 304 8.72 1.30 -11.87
N PRO A 305 9.80 2.09 -11.84
CA PRO A 305 10.19 2.81 -10.64
C PRO A 305 9.07 3.81 -10.34
N SER A 306 8.13 3.41 -9.49
CA SER A 306 7.27 4.38 -8.87
C SER A 306 8.09 5.00 -7.76
N ASN A 307 8.57 6.23 -7.98
CA ASN A 307 8.80 7.12 -6.86
C ASN A 307 7.48 7.08 -6.09
N ILE A 308 7.46 6.44 -4.92
CA ILE A 308 6.38 6.62 -3.97
C ILE A 308 6.30 8.14 -3.90
N LYS A 309 5.24 8.73 -4.48
CA LYS A 309 4.96 10.15 -4.31
C LYS A 309 4.71 10.27 -2.82
N GLN A 310 5.78 10.37 -2.05
CA GLN A 310 5.76 10.85 -0.71
C GLN A 310 4.93 12.11 -0.86
N ARG A 311 3.83 12.16 -0.13
CA ARG A 311 2.95 13.32 -0.16
C ARG A 311 3.67 14.43 0.60
N LEU A 312 4.94 14.70 0.28
CA LEU A 312 5.87 15.59 0.96
C LEU A 312 5.22 16.95 1.08
N PHE A 313 4.64 17.44 -0.02
CA PHE A 313 3.85 18.67 0.01
C PHE A 313 2.67 18.62 0.99
N LYS A 314 1.87 17.54 1.03
CA LYS A 314 0.74 17.42 1.98
C LYS A 314 1.23 17.30 3.43
N ASN A 315 2.31 16.57 3.67
CA ASN A 315 2.88 16.36 4.99
C ASN A 315 3.51 17.66 5.52
N VAL A 316 4.25 18.39 4.67
CA VAL A 316 4.83 19.69 4.99
C VAL A 316 3.73 20.73 5.21
N MET A 317 2.69 20.76 4.37
CA MET A 317 1.54 21.65 4.56
C MET A 317 0.83 21.38 5.90
N LEU A 318 0.61 20.10 6.24
CA LEU A 318 0.01 19.72 7.52
C LEU A 318 0.90 20.14 8.71
N ALA A 319 2.20 19.91 8.62
CA ALA A 319 3.15 20.32 9.66
C ALA A 319 3.18 21.85 9.84
N ALA A 320 3.18 22.62 8.75
CA ALA A 320 3.14 24.08 8.79
C ALA A 320 1.84 24.60 9.41
N MET A 321 0.70 23.99 9.09
CA MET A 321 -0.60 24.35 9.66
C MET A 321 -0.64 24.10 11.18
N VAL A 322 -0.14 22.95 11.63
CA VAL A 322 -0.07 22.60 13.06
C VAL A 322 0.89 23.54 13.80
N ALA A 323 2.07 23.84 13.24
CA ALA A 323 3.03 24.75 13.84
C ALA A 323 2.48 26.18 13.98
N LEU A 324 1.77 26.69 12.96
CA LEU A 324 1.13 28.01 13.01
C LEU A 324 0.04 28.06 14.10
N MET A 325 -0.80 27.03 14.18
CA MET A 325 -1.86 26.95 15.19
C MET A 325 -1.29 26.92 16.61
N LEU A 326 -0.23 26.14 16.83
CA LEU A 326 0.47 26.10 18.12
C LEU A 326 1.15 27.43 18.45
N GLY A 327 1.77 28.09 17.48
CA GLY A 327 2.40 29.40 17.67
C GLY A 327 1.41 30.50 18.06
N ILE A 328 0.27 30.56 17.36
CA ILE A 328 -0.82 31.50 17.69
C ILE A 328 -1.39 31.16 19.08
N GLY A 329 -1.66 29.88 19.35
CA GLY A 329 -2.16 29.44 20.65
C GLY A 329 -1.22 29.80 21.80
N LEU A 330 0.10 29.63 21.61
CA LEU A 330 1.10 30.00 22.60
C LEU A 330 1.16 31.51 22.84
N ALA A 331 1.02 32.33 21.80
CA ALA A 331 0.99 33.80 21.95
C ALA A 331 -0.20 34.26 22.80
N PHE A 332 -1.41 33.74 22.53
CA PHE A 332 -2.58 34.04 23.36
C PHE A 332 -2.45 33.50 24.79
N PHE A 333 -1.84 32.34 24.97
CA PHE A 333 -1.61 31.75 26.29
C PHE A 333 -0.64 32.60 27.12
N LEU A 334 0.41 33.15 26.51
CA LEU A 334 1.33 34.07 27.19
C LEU A 334 0.65 35.39 27.56
N GLU A 335 -0.21 35.94 26.70
CA GLU A 335 -1.00 37.15 27.02
C GLU A 335 -2.00 36.88 28.15
N PHE A 336 -2.60 35.69 28.20
CA PHE A 336 -3.51 35.32 29.29
C PHE A 336 -2.83 35.22 30.66
N LEU A 337 -1.51 34.97 30.70
CA LEU A 337 -0.73 34.93 31.94
C LEU A 337 -0.21 36.32 32.37
N ASP A 338 -0.46 37.37 31.59
CA ASP A 338 0.00 38.73 31.88
C ASP A 338 -1.05 39.53 32.68
N ASP A 339 -0.84 39.69 33.98
CA ASP A 339 -1.73 40.42 34.91
C ASP A 339 -1.42 41.94 34.98
N SER A 340 -0.67 42.50 34.02
CA SER A 340 -0.33 43.93 34.04
C SER A 340 -1.49 44.84 33.64
N VAL A 341 -1.60 46.01 34.30
CA VAL A 341 -2.58 47.06 33.98
C VAL A 341 -2.10 47.84 32.77
N LYS A 342 -2.73 47.66 31.60
CA LYS A 342 -2.31 48.29 30.34
C LYS A 342 -3.29 49.37 29.89
N ASN A 343 -4.58 49.22 30.23
CA ASN A 343 -5.65 50.07 29.74
C ASN A 343 -6.37 50.82 30.89
N PRO A 344 -7.01 51.97 30.61
CA PRO A 344 -7.84 52.68 31.60
C PRO A 344 -8.97 51.82 32.19
N GLU A 345 -9.50 50.87 31.41
CA GLU A 345 -10.51 49.92 31.84
C GLU A 345 -9.99 48.98 32.94
N ASP A 346 -8.73 48.57 32.84
CA ASP A 346 -8.07 47.71 33.83
C ASP A 346 -8.02 48.43 35.19
N VAL A 347 -7.66 49.72 35.20
CA VAL A 347 -7.65 50.57 36.42
C VAL A 347 -9.03 50.62 37.06
N LYS A 348 -10.09 50.78 36.26
CA LYS A 348 -11.47 50.84 36.74
C LYS A 348 -11.92 49.50 37.33
N SER A 349 -11.51 48.39 36.72
CA SER A 349 -11.85 47.04 37.19
C SER A 349 -11.19 46.68 38.52
N VAL A 350 -9.94 47.12 38.74
CA VAL A 350 -9.16 46.79 39.94
C VAL A 350 -9.41 47.77 41.09
N SER A 351 -9.50 49.07 40.82
CA SER A 351 -9.55 50.11 41.87
C SER A 351 -10.94 50.70 42.12
N GLN A 352 -11.89 50.52 41.18
CA GLN A 352 -13.19 51.20 41.16
C GLN A 352 -13.11 52.75 41.13
N LEU A 353 -11.92 53.32 40.92
CA LEU A 353 -11.72 54.77 40.85
C LEU A 353 -11.91 55.30 39.43
N PRO A 354 -12.36 56.55 39.25
CA PRO A 354 -12.40 57.20 37.95
C PRO A 354 -10.99 57.52 37.45
N VAL A 355 -10.72 57.22 36.18
CA VAL A 355 -9.48 57.63 35.51
C VAL A 355 -9.59 59.10 35.10
N LEU A 356 -8.79 59.96 35.74
CA LEU A 356 -8.81 61.41 35.50
C LEU A 356 -8.10 61.83 34.20
N GLY A 357 -7.22 60.98 33.66
CA GLY A 357 -6.54 61.21 32.40
C GLY A 357 -5.53 60.11 32.10
N SER A 358 -5.20 59.93 30.81
CA SER A 358 -4.14 59.04 30.35
C SER A 358 -2.99 59.88 29.81
N ILE A 359 -1.80 59.67 30.36
CA ILE A 359 -0.58 60.40 30.01
C ILE A 359 0.33 59.44 29.25
N GLY A 360 0.60 59.75 27.98
CA GLY A 360 1.48 58.93 27.14
C GLY A 360 2.93 58.91 27.62
N HIS A 361 3.68 57.88 27.23
CA HIS A 361 5.10 57.77 27.55
C HIS A 361 5.88 58.94 26.92
N TYR A 362 6.64 59.66 27.74
CA TYR A 362 7.52 60.72 27.28
C TYR A 362 8.94 60.17 27.11
N PRO A 363 9.44 59.98 25.87
CA PRO A 363 10.71 59.33 25.63
C PRO A 363 11.88 60.23 26.12
N PRO A 364 12.95 59.66 26.68
CA PRO A 364 14.16 60.41 26.99
C PRO A 364 14.79 60.95 25.70
N SER A 365 15.00 62.27 25.63
CA SER A 365 15.59 62.92 24.44
C SER A 365 17.09 62.64 24.34
N HIS A 366 17.59 62.36 23.13
CA HIS A 366 19.02 62.07 22.86
C HIS A 366 19.91 63.33 22.70
N ASP A 367 19.42 64.52 23.06
CA ASP A 367 20.03 65.80 22.68
C ASP A 367 21.07 66.34 23.69
N GLY A 368 21.58 65.52 24.60
CA GLY A 368 22.68 65.88 25.51
C GLY A 368 22.35 66.88 26.64
N LEU A 369 21.09 67.32 26.79
CA LEU A 369 20.64 68.14 27.92
C LEU A 369 20.49 67.28 29.20
N PRO A 370 20.72 67.85 30.41
CA PRO A 370 20.56 67.09 31.64
C PRO A 370 19.11 66.59 31.81
N PRO A 371 18.89 65.32 32.20
CA PRO A 371 17.60 64.63 32.11
C PRO A 371 16.43 65.41 32.68
N TYR A 372 16.65 66.10 33.80
CA TYR A 372 15.63 66.77 34.61
C TYR A 372 15.08 68.06 33.97
N GLN A 373 15.78 68.67 33.02
CA GLN A 373 15.40 69.99 32.47
C GLN A 373 14.35 69.94 31.35
N ARG A 374 13.96 68.75 30.85
CA ARG A 374 12.89 68.56 29.85
C ARG A 374 11.68 67.77 30.39
N TYR A 375 11.41 67.87 31.70
CA TYR A 375 10.26 67.23 32.34
C TYR A 375 8.95 68.04 32.19
N LEU A 376 8.93 69.11 31.38
CA LEU A 376 7.80 70.02 31.27
C LEU A 376 7.29 70.16 29.82
N PRO A 377 6.75 69.11 29.18
CA PRO A 377 6.15 69.20 27.83
C PRO A 377 5.09 70.31 27.71
N VAL A 378 4.37 70.63 28.80
CA VAL A 378 3.39 71.73 28.81
C VAL A 378 4.06 73.09 28.58
N LEU A 379 5.31 73.25 29.03
CA LEU A 379 6.09 74.47 28.87
C LEU A 379 6.89 74.48 27.55
N ASP A 380 7.48 73.33 27.21
CA ASP A 380 8.42 73.19 26.08
C ASP A 380 7.72 73.14 24.71
N ASP A 381 6.60 72.41 24.61
CA ASP A 381 5.78 72.33 23.39
C ASP A 381 4.29 72.32 23.75
N GLN A 382 3.71 73.52 23.77
CA GLN A 382 2.29 73.72 24.06
C GLN A 382 1.35 73.02 23.07
N ARG A 383 1.81 72.64 21.86
CA ARG A 383 0.96 71.96 20.87
C ARG A 383 1.15 70.45 20.86
N SER A 384 2.02 69.92 21.72
CA SER A 384 2.25 68.48 21.84
C SER A 384 1.00 67.75 22.34
N GLN A 385 0.84 66.50 21.92
CA GLN A 385 -0.23 65.61 22.40
C GLN A 385 -0.18 65.44 23.93
N LEU A 386 1.03 65.48 24.50
CA LEU A 386 1.24 65.35 25.93
C LEU A 386 0.80 66.60 26.70
N ALA A 387 1.06 67.79 26.16
CA ALA A 387 0.52 69.03 26.72
C ALA A 387 -1.01 69.02 26.72
N GLU A 388 -1.64 68.50 25.66
CA GLU A 388 -3.10 68.36 25.59
C GLU A 388 -3.66 67.34 26.59
N ALA A 389 -2.95 66.22 26.82
CA ALA A 389 -3.29 65.28 27.88
C ALA A 389 -3.28 65.95 29.27
N PHE A 390 -2.30 66.81 29.56
CA PHE A 390 -2.25 67.58 30.80
C PHE A 390 -3.31 68.69 30.88
N ARG A 391 -3.73 69.29 29.75
CA ARG A 391 -4.88 70.21 29.73
C ARG A 391 -6.18 69.49 30.02
N THR A 392 -6.36 68.29 29.45
CA THR A 392 -7.51 67.42 29.72
C THR A 392 -7.55 67.03 31.20
N LEU A 393 -6.42 66.58 31.75
CA LEU A 393 -6.30 66.26 33.18
C LEU A 393 -6.62 67.47 34.07
N ARG A 394 -6.12 68.66 33.73
CA ARG A 394 -6.45 69.91 34.43
C ARG A 394 -7.95 70.19 34.40
N SER A 395 -8.58 70.12 33.22
CA SER A 395 -10.02 70.37 33.07
C SER A 395 -10.84 69.39 33.91
N ASN A 396 -10.46 68.10 33.90
CA ASN A 396 -11.10 67.08 34.72
C ASN A 396 -10.94 67.34 36.23
N LEU A 397 -9.75 67.74 36.67
CA LEU A 397 -9.49 68.12 38.06
C LEU A 397 -10.33 69.32 38.51
N LEU A 398 -10.45 70.35 37.67
CA LEU A 398 -11.31 71.51 37.94
C LEU A 398 -12.79 71.12 37.98
N PHE A 399 -13.21 70.17 37.13
CA PHE A 399 -14.58 69.67 37.10
C PHE A 399 -14.96 68.87 38.36
N THR A 400 -14.03 68.10 38.93
CA THR A 400 -14.24 67.38 40.19
C THR A 400 -14.52 68.35 41.36
N GLY A 401 -14.03 69.59 41.29
CA GLY A 401 -14.18 70.62 42.33
C GLY A 401 -15.30 71.64 42.11
N VAL A 402 -16.30 71.36 41.27
CA VAL A 402 -17.39 72.32 40.95
C VAL A 402 -18.24 72.65 42.18
N ASP A 403 -18.58 71.64 43.00
CA ASP A 403 -19.40 71.84 44.21
C ASP A 403 -18.57 72.29 45.41
N GLN A 404 -17.29 71.88 45.47
CA GLN A 404 -16.35 72.27 46.52
C GLN A 404 -14.99 72.62 45.89
N PRO A 405 -14.54 73.88 45.97
CA PRO A 405 -13.27 74.30 45.38
C PRO A 405 -12.08 73.54 46.00
N LEU A 406 -11.34 72.83 45.16
CA LEU A 406 -10.14 72.09 45.55
C LEU A 406 -8.96 73.05 45.75
N HIS A 407 -8.57 73.28 47.00
CA HIS A 407 -7.43 74.13 47.36
C HIS A 407 -6.14 73.35 47.66
N LEU A 408 -6.26 72.06 48.00
CA LEU A 408 -5.13 71.19 48.33
C LEU A 408 -5.30 69.84 47.61
N MET A 409 -4.27 69.40 46.89
CA MET A 409 -4.26 68.13 46.17
C MET A 409 -2.98 67.35 46.50
N LEU A 410 -3.13 66.09 46.92
CA LEU A 410 -2.01 65.17 47.13
C LEU A 410 -1.83 64.29 45.89
N PHE A 411 -0.61 64.26 45.35
CA PHE A 411 -0.23 63.36 44.26
C PHE A 411 0.63 62.21 44.82
N THR A 412 0.15 60.97 44.67
CA THR A 412 0.84 59.75 45.12
C THR A 412 0.63 58.60 44.12
N SER A 413 1.29 57.47 44.34
CA SER A 413 1.21 56.30 43.47
C SER A 413 1.63 55.03 44.22
N ALA A 414 1.28 53.86 43.69
CA ALA A 414 1.46 52.58 44.35
C ALA A 414 2.92 52.15 44.45
N LEU A 415 3.74 52.49 43.44
CA LEU A 415 5.13 52.08 43.33
C LEU A 415 6.09 53.27 43.05
N PRO A 416 7.39 53.13 43.36
CA PRO A 416 8.41 54.07 42.89
C PRO A 416 8.45 54.15 41.36
N SER A 417 8.87 55.29 40.82
CA SER A 417 9.10 55.51 39.37
C SER A 417 7.87 55.47 38.44
N GLU A 418 6.64 55.58 38.96
CA GLU A 418 5.41 55.69 38.16
C GLU A 418 5.12 57.10 37.58
N GLY A 419 6.09 58.01 37.63
CA GLY A 419 5.94 59.35 37.02
C GLY A 419 5.22 60.41 37.87
N LYS A 420 4.96 60.18 39.17
CA LYS A 420 4.33 61.15 40.10
C LYS A 420 4.83 62.58 39.95
N SER A 421 6.15 62.78 40.10
CA SER A 421 6.79 64.10 40.06
C SER A 421 6.70 64.75 38.68
N PHE A 422 6.68 63.96 37.61
CA PHE A 422 6.46 64.44 36.25
C PHE A 422 5.02 64.93 36.07
N CYS A 423 4.04 64.14 36.52
CA CYS A 423 2.64 64.50 36.41
C CYS A 423 2.31 65.76 37.23
N VAL A 424 2.74 65.83 38.49
CA VAL A 424 2.43 66.98 39.36
C VAL A 424 3.06 68.27 38.85
N ALA A 425 4.30 68.23 38.34
CA ALA A 425 4.96 69.41 37.79
C ALA A 425 4.22 69.97 36.57
N ASN A 426 3.78 69.10 35.65
CA ASN A 426 3.05 69.51 34.45
C ASN A 426 1.61 69.95 34.74
N VAL A 427 0.92 69.30 35.69
CA VAL A 427 -0.40 69.76 36.16
C VAL A 427 -0.29 71.15 36.79
N ALA A 428 0.75 71.40 37.61
CA ALA A 428 0.99 72.71 38.23
C ALA A 428 1.22 73.80 37.18
N VAL A 429 2.06 73.54 36.16
CA VAL A 429 2.26 74.48 35.02
C VAL A 429 0.95 74.69 34.25
N SER A 430 0.20 73.63 33.97
CA SER A 430 -1.09 73.69 33.26
C SER A 430 -2.13 74.52 34.01
N LEU A 431 -2.20 74.41 35.33
CA LEU A 431 -3.07 75.22 36.21
C LEU A 431 -2.63 76.68 36.26
N ALA A 432 -1.33 76.95 36.36
CA ALA A 432 -0.79 78.31 36.35
C ALA A 432 -1.06 79.02 35.02
N HIS A 433 -0.89 78.33 33.88
CA HIS A 433 -1.27 78.84 32.55
C HIS A 433 -2.79 79.10 32.40
N PHE A 434 -3.63 78.42 33.19
CA PHE A 434 -5.08 78.70 33.25
C PHE A 434 -5.40 79.95 34.10
N GLY A 435 -4.40 80.58 34.72
CA GLY A 435 -4.54 81.78 35.55
C GLY A 435 -4.76 81.49 37.04
N LYS A 436 -4.54 80.25 37.51
CA LYS A 436 -4.58 79.94 38.95
C LYS A 436 -3.24 80.31 39.61
N GLN A 437 -3.30 80.74 40.87
CA GLN A 437 -2.10 80.86 41.71
C GLN A 437 -1.84 79.48 42.32
N VAL A 438 -0.68 78.90 42.01
CA VAL A 438 -0.34 77.52 42.36
C VAL A 438 0.95 77.53 43.19
N LEU A 439 0.90 76.92 44.37
CA LEU A 439 2.09 76.59 45.15
C LEU A 439 2.33 75.08 45.04
N LEU A 440 3.44 74.68 44.41
CA LEU A 440 3.85 73.28 44.35
C LEU A 440 4.82 72.97 45.50
N VAL A 441 4.41 72.09 46.39
CA VAL A 441 5.21 71.67 47.55
C VAL A 441 5.83 70.30 47.28
N ASP A 442 7.17 70.22 47.29
CA ASP A 442 7.88 68.94 47.16
C ASP A 442 7.99 68.25 48.53
N SER A 443 7.02 67.37 48.80
CA SER A 443 6.97 66.58 50.04
C SER A 443 7.70 65.23 49.95
N ASP A 444 8.43 64.94 48.85
CA ASP A 444 9.29 63.76 48.77
C ASP A 444 10.64 64.04 49.42
N LEU A 445 10.74 63.77 50.72
CA LEU A 445 11.96 64.02 51.50
C LEU A 445 13.06 62.99 51.25
N ARG A 446 12.75 61.87 50.56
CA ARG A 446 13.71 60.78 50.30
C ARG A 446 14.42 60.96 48.96
N ARG A 447 13.70 61.31 47.89
CA ARG A 447 14.26 61.52 46.55
C ARG A 447 13.66 62.77 45.88
N PRO A 448 13.91 63.97 46.42
CA PRO A 448 13.32 65.20 45.89
C PRO A 448 13.88 65.52 44.50
N VAL A 449 12.98 65.75 43.54
CA VAL A 449 13.33 66.03 42.14
C VAL A 449 12.73 67.33 41.59
N ILE A 450 11.75 67.93 42.27
CA ILE A 450 11.02 69.11 41.74
C ILE A 450 11.96 70.31 41.56
N HIS A 451 12.84 70.57 42.53
CA HIS A 451 13.83 71.66 42.40
C HIS A 451 14.72 71.49 41.14
N ARG A 452 15.05 70.26 40.75
CA ARG A 452 15.84 70.00 39.52
C ARG A 452 15.03 70.20 38.26
N ILE A 453 13.75 69.82 38.28
CA ILE A 453 12.82 70.00 37.15
C ILE A 453 12.70 71.48 36.78
N PHE A 454 12.60 72.35 37.78
CA PHE A 454 12.44 73.79 37.58
C PHE A 454 13.75 74.60 37.61
N GLY A 455 14.90 73.95 37.81
CA GLY A 455 16.22 74.60 37.87
C GLY A 455 16.41 75.51 39.08
N LEU A 456 15.78 75.18 40.21
CA LEU A 456 15.76 75.95 41.46
C LEU A 456 16.73 75.39 42.51
N ARG A 457 16.96 76.17 43.58
CA ARG A 457 17.76 75.72 44.73
C ARG A 457 16.94 74.76 45.58
N ARG A 458 17.60 73.74 46.14
CA ARG A 458 16.96 72.76 47.02
C ARG A 458 16.66 73.29 48.43
N SER A 459 17.53 74.14 48.98
CA SER A 459 17.47 74.67 50.36
C SER A 459 17.59 76.20 50.34
N PRO A 460 16.89 76.94 51.22
CA PRO A 460 15.95 76.45 52.25
C PRO A 460 14.64 75.89 51.66
N GLY A 461 14.00 74.93 52.34
CA GLY A 461 12.76 74.28 51.90
C GLY A 461 11.87 73.76 53.04
N LEU A 462 10.91 72.88 52.72
CA LEU A 462 9.87 72.38 53.62
C LEU A 462 10.42 71.86 54.96
N VAL A 463 11.47 71.03 54.92
CA VAL A 463 12.11 70.47 56.12
C VAL A 463 12.65 71.58 57.03
N ASN A 464 13.29 72.60 56.45
CA ASN A 464 13.86 73.71 57.21
C ASN A 464 12.75 74.53 57.90
N ILE A 465 11.59 74.69 57.26
CA ILE A 465 10.43 75.39 57.85
C ILE A 465 9.84 74.58 59.00
N LEU A 466 9.62 73.27 58.80
CA LEU A 466 9.06 72.39 59.83
C LEU A 466 9.96 72.29 61.07
N ALA A 467 11.28 72.42 60.89
CA ALA A 467 12.24 72.43 62.00
C ALA A 467 12.32 73.78 62.76
N ALA A 468 11.87 74.89 62.17
CA ALA A 468 12.12 76.25 62.68
C ALA A 468 11.20 76.75 63.81
N HIS A 469 10.27 75.91 64.30
CA HIS A 469 9.32 76.15 65.42
C HIS A 469 8.73 77.58 65.48
N ASP A 470 9.41 78.54 66.10
CA ASP A 470 8.90 79.89 66.41
C ASP A 470 9.03 80.95 65.29
N ASN A 471 9.80 80.67 64.21
CA ASN A 471 10.07 81.63 63.12
C ASN A 471 9.67 81.12 61.71
N TRP A 472 8.71 80.20 61.65
CA TRP A 472 8.33 79.53 60.40
C TRP A 472 7.79 80.49 59.32
N GLN A 473 7.15 81.63 59.68
CA GLN A 473 6.64 82.58 58.67
C GLN A 473 7.78 83.24 57.88
N LYS A 474 8.87 83.62 58.57
CA LYS A 474 10.05 84.20 57.93
C LYS A 474 10.73 83.15 57.04
N GLY A 475 10.91 81.93 57.56
CA GLY A 475 11.47 80.81 56.80
C GLY A 475 10.64 80.43 55.58
N LEU A 476 9.30 80.52 55.66
CA LEU A 476 8.40 80.27 54.54
C LEU A 476 8.61 81.31 53.42
N SER A 477 8.69 82.60 53.77
CA SER A 477 8.94 83.65 52.77
C SER A 477 10.31 83.55 52.10
N GLU A 478 11.32 83.00 52.78
CA GLU A 478 12.67 82.79 52.25
C GLU A 478 12.79 81.49 51.42
N ALA A 479 11.97 80.47 51.72
CA ALA A 479 12.02 79.15 51.09
C ALA A 479 11.16 79.03 49.83
N ILE A 480 10.07 79.81 49.72
CA ILE A 480 9.25 79.87 48.50
C ILE A 480 10.06 80.51 47.38
N GLN A 481 10.19 79.79 46.27
CA GLN A 481 10.92 80.24 45.09
C GLN A 481 9.96 80.40 43.91
N GLY A 482 9.96 81.60 43.33
CA GLY A 482 9.23 81.88 42.09
C GLY A 482 9.85 81.14 40.91
N THR A 483 8.99 80.67 39.99
CA THR A 483 9.44 79.99 38.77
C THR A 483 9.43 80.93 37.56
N LYS A 484 9.90 80.45 36.41
CA LYS A 484 9.73 81.15 35.12
C LYS A 484 8.27 81.20 34.65
N VAL A 485 7.38 80.42 35.26
CA VAL A 485 5.96 80.34 34.91
C VAL A 485 5.19 81.29 35.83
N GLN A 486 4.52 82.28 35.23
CA GLN A 486 3.71 83.24 35.98
C GLN A 486 2.58 82.52 36.73
N GLY A 487 2.44 82.81 38.03
CA GLY A 487 1.42 82.19 38.90
C GLY A 487 1.80 80.82 39.47
N LEU A 488 3.05 80.36 39.28
CA LEU A 488 3.58 79.13 39.87
C LEU A 488 4.78 79.41 40.77
N ASP A 489 4.59 79.13 42.05
CA ASP A 489 5.63 79.16 43.08
C ASP A 489 5.94 77.73 43.55
N ILE A 490 7.17 77.50 44.02
CA ILE A 490 7.63 76.19 44.48
C ILE A 490 8.20 76.29 45.88
N LEU A 491 7.76 75.38 46.75
CA LEU A 491 8.40 75.09 48.02
C LEU A 491 9.18 73.77 47.87
N PRO A 492 10.53 73.80 47.73
CA PRO A 492 11.33 72.59 47.60
C PRO A 492 11.36 71.81 48.93
N SER A 493 11.80 70.55 48.90
CA SER A 493 11.86 69.69 50.10
C SER A 493 12.75 70.25 51.21
N GLY A 494 13.80 71.00 50.86
CA GLY A 494 14.86 71.38 51.79
C GLY A 494 15.93 70.29 51.94
N ASP A 495 16.79 70.48 52.93
CA ASP A 495 17.88 69.55 53.26
C ASP A 495 17.36 68.17 53.66
N MET A 496 18.15 67.12 53.42
CA MET A 496 17.72 65.76 53.72
C MET A 496 17.65 65.57 55.25
N PRO A 497 16.46 65.31 55.83
CA PRO A 497 16.36 65.13 57.25
C PRO A 497 16.91 63.75 57.65
N PRO A 498 17.44 63.59 58.88
CA PRO A 498 17.76 62.28 59.41
C PRO A 498 16.51 61.40 59.55
N ASN A 499 15.33 62.01 59.80
CA ASN A 499 14.03 61.36 59.94
C ASN A 499 13.00 62.04 59.01
N PRO A 500 12.81 61.55 57.76
CA PRO A 500 11.83 62.07 56.80
C PRO A 500 10.39 61.67 57.13
#